data_AF-A0A1Q9UM30-F1
#
_entry.id   AF-A0A1Q9UM30-F1
#
_cell.length_a   1.000
_cell.length_b   1.000
_cell.length_c   1.000
_cell.angle_alpha   90.00
_cell.angle_beta   90.00
_cell.angle_gamma   90.00
#
_symmetry.space_group_name_H-M   'P 1'
#
loop_
_entity.id
_entity.type
_entity.pdbx_description
1 polymer ?
#
loop_
_entity_poly.entity_id
_entity_poly.type
_entity_poly.pdbx_seq_one_letter_code
_entity_poly.pdbx_strand_id
1 'polypeptide(L)'
;MSRHILTDELLHTLHARAAGDGADADALAEDLADLAGAGFLRAAVPEELGGEGLSVHEVNLELRRLAYWARRRRVWWLCTCSGRARRRMCTVVGIAG
;
A
#
# COMPACT_ATOMS: atom_id res chain seq x y z
N MET A 1 20.18 -12.98 -3.53
CA MET A 1 18.88 -13.55 -3.08
C MET A 1 17.97 -12.38 -2.82
N SER A 2 16.75 -12.37 -3.36
CA SER A 2 15.84 -11.24 -3.18
C SER A 2 15.17 -11.30 -1.81
N ARG A 3 15.28 -10.22 -1.02
CA ARG A 3 14.61 -10.09 0.28
C ARG A 3 13.12 -9.80 0.05
N HIS A 4 12.25 -10.59 0.70
CA HIS A 4 10.80 -10.41 0.68
C HIS A 4 10.34 -9.86 2.04
N ILE A 5 9.63 -8.73 2.03
CA ILE A 5 9.14 -8.07 3.26
C ILE A 5 7.62 -8.22 3.40
N LEU A 6 6.90 -8.40 2.28
CA LEU A 6 5.50 -8.77 2.26
C LEU A 6 5.38 -10.29 2.39
N THR A 7 4.76 -10.72 3.47
CA THR A 7 4.41 -12.12 3.70
C THR A 7 3.24 -12.53 2.81
N ASP A 8 3.17 -13.80 2.45
CA ASP A 8 2.03 -14.32 1.66
C ASP A 8 0.71 -14.23 2.46
N GLU A 9 0.76 -14.36 3.78
CA GLU A 9 -0.40 -14.16 4.67
C GLU A 9 -0.96 -12.74 4.59
N LEU A 10 -0.08 -11.72 4.62
CA LEU A 10 -0.49 -10.33 4.43
C LEU A 10 -1.13 -10.15 3.04
N LEU A 11 -0.49 -10.66 1.99
CA LEU A 11 -1.01 -10.58 0.63
C LEU A 11 -2.39 -11.26 0.47
N HIS A 12 -2.59 -12.42 1.10
CA HIS A 12 -3.89 -13.10 1.15
C HIS A 12 -4.94 -12.28 1.89
N THR A 13 -4.56 -11.66 3.01
CA THR A 13 -5.47 -10.82 3.80
C THR A 13 -5.93 -9.60 3.00
N LEU A 14 -4.99 -8.91 2.34
CA LEU A 14 -5.28 -7.79 1.43
C LEU A 14 -6.17 -8.24 0.27
N HIS A 15 -5.93 -9.43 -0.29
CA HIS A 15 -6.76 -10.00 -1.35
C HIS A 15 -8.19 -10.30 -0.89
N ALA A 16 -8.36 -10.90 0.30
CA ALA A 16 -9.66 -11.22 0.88
C ALA A 16 -10.47 -9.95 1.17
N ARG A 17 -9.84 -8.91 1.75
CA ARG A 17 -10.49 -7.59 1.95
C ARG A 17 -10.87 -6.91 0.63
N ALA A 18 -10.16 -7.20 -0.46
CA ALA A 18 -10.52 -6.71 -1.79
C ALA A 18 -11.70 -7.47 -2.43
N ALA A 19 -12.09 -8.63 -1.90
CA ALA A 19 -13.23 -9.40 -2.39
C ALA A 19 -14.58 -8.96 -1.79
N GLY A 20 -14.59 -8.16 -0.72
CA GLY A 20 -15.82 -7.63 -0.11
C GLY A 20 -16.53 -6.58 -0.98
N ASP A 21 -17.86 -6.65 -1.03
CA ASP A 21 -18.74 -5.66 -1.68
C ASP A 21 -18.81 -4.38 -0.84
N GLY A 22 -17.73 -3.61 -0.84
CA GLY A 22 -17.64 -2.38 -0.06
C GLY A 22 -16.28 -1.75 -0.22
N ALA A 23 -16.11 -0.91 -1.24
CA ALA A 23 -14.96 -0.04 -1.36
C ALA A 23 -15.11 1.14 -0.39
N ASP A 24 -15.11 0.85 0.93
CA ASP A 24 -15.05 1.89 1.95
C ASP A 24 -13.62 2.41 2.11
N ALA A 25 -13.51 3.72 2.30
CA ALA A 25 -12.24 4.39 2.51
C ALA A 25 -11.47 3.81 3.70
N ASP A 26 -12.19 3.27 4.69
CA ASP A 26 -11.63 2.66 5.90
C ASP A 26 -10.82 1.41 5.58
N ALA A 27 -11.29 0.58 4.63
CA ALA A 27 -10.55 -0.61 4.23
C ALA A 27 -9.24 -0.27 3.50
N LEU A 28 -9.12 0.91 2.88
CA LEU A 28 -7.84 1.37 2.31
C LEU A 28 -6.90 1.86 3.41
N ALA A 29 -7.42 2.50 4.45
CA ALA A 29 -6.63 2.92 5.60
C ALA A 29 -6.03 1.71 6.34
N GLU A 30 -6.81 0.64 6.50
CA GLU A 30 -6.35 -0.63 7.06
C GLU A 30 -5.25 -1.27 6.19
N ASP A 31 -5.47 -1.36 4.87
CA ASP A 31 -4.46 -1.90 3.95
C ASP A 31 -3.15 -1.10 4.00
N LEU A 32 -3.23 0.23 4.07
CA LEU A 32 -2.05 1.09 4.20
C LEU A 32 -1.36 0.96 5.55
N ALA A 33 -2.11 0.79 6.64
CA ALA A 33 -1.56 0.55 7.97
C ALA A 33 -0.77 -0.76 8.01
N ASP A 34 -1.31 -1.84 7.43
CA ASP A 34 -0.62 -3.12 7.37
C ASP A 34 0.66 -3.05 6.51
N LEU A 35 0.58 -2.39 5.36
CA LEU A 35 1.76 -2.16 4.50
C LEU A 35 2.81 -1.30 5.19
N ALA A 36 2.41 -0.33 6.01
CA ALA A 36 3.32 0.48 6.82
C ALA A 36 3.98 -0.37 7.92
N GLY A 37 3.19 -1.21 8.60
CA GLY A 37 3.67 -2.15 9.62
C GLY A 37 4.65 -3.18 9.07
N ALA A 38 4.45 -3.63 7.83
CA ALA A 38 5.37 -4.50 7.10
C ALA A 38 6.61 -3.78 6.54
N GLY A 39 6.77 -2.47 6.76
CA GLY A 39 7.91 -1.69 6.27
C GLY A 39 7.87 -1.37 4.77
N PHE A 40 6.84 -1.80 4.04
CA PHE A 40 6.76 -1.65 2.58
C PHE A 40 6.75 -0.18 2.12
N LEU A 41 6.09 0.71 2.87
CA LEU A 41 6.07 2.15 2.55
C LEU A 41 7.43 2.84 2.73
N ARG A 42 8.37 2.20 3.43
CA ARG A 42 9.75 2.65 3.63
C ARG A 42 10.76 1.70 3.00
N ALA A 43 10.32 0.83 2.10
CA ALA A 43 11.14 -0.25 1.56
C ALA A 43 12.43 0.27 0.89
N ALA A 44 12.31 1.32 0.09
CA ALA A 44 13.43 1.95 -0.62
C ALA A 44 14.23 2.95 0.23
N VAL A 45 13.81 3.21 1.48
CA VAL A 45 14.50 4.17 2.37
C VAL A 45 15.71 3.46 2.97
N PRO A 46 16.91 4.09 2.98
CA PRO A 46 18.08 3.52 3.63
C PRO A 46 17.85 3.17 5.11
N GLU A 47 18.51 2.12 5.59
CA GLU A 47 18.40 1.68 7.00
C GLU A 47 18.85 2.77 7.99
N GLU A 48 19.86 3.57 7.62
CA GLU A 48 20.34 4.72 8.42
C GLU A 48 19.30 5.83 8.63
N LEU A 49 18.28 5.89 7.76
CA LEU A 49 17.14 6.80 7.87
C LEU A 49 15.90 6.07 8.43
N GLY A 50 16.08 4.86 8.94
CA GLY A 50 15.00 4.02 9.48
C GLY A 50 14.12 3.41 8.41
N GLY A 51 14.65 3.03 7.25
CA GLY A 51 13.96 2.24 6.23
C GLY A 51 14.41 0.79 6.16
N GLU A 52 13.97 0.07 5.13
CA GLU A 52 14.34 -1.35 4.92
C GLU A 52 15.54 -1.55 3.98
N GLY A 53 16.01 -0.49 3.32
CA GLY A 53 17.20 -0.52 2.47
C GLY A 53 17.10 -1.38 1.21
N LEU A 54 15.89 -1.75 0.75
CA LEU A 54 15.71 -2.56 -0.44
C LEU A 54 16.19 -1.81 -1.69
N SER A 55 16.85 -2.54 -2.59
CA SER A 55 17.15 -2.04 -3.92
C SER A 55 15.87 -1.82 -4.74
N VAL A 56 15.95 -0.98 -5.76
CA VAL A 56 14.84 -0.76 -6.71
C VAL A 56 14.35 -2.08 -7.32
N HIS A 57 15.26 -3.04 -7.57
CA HIS A 57 14.90 -4.35 -8.09
C HIS A 57 14.02 -5.14 -7.11
N GLU A 58 14.39 -5.16 -5.83
CA GLU A 58 13.63 -5.87 -4.79
C GLU A 58 12.27 -5.21 -4.53
N VAL A 59 12.22 -3.88 -4.48
CA VAL A 59 10.95 -3.14 -4.38
C VAL A 59 10.03 -3.46 -5.56
N ASN A 60 10.56 -3.58 -6.78
CA ASN A 60 9.78 -3.96 -7.95
C ASN A 60 9.23 -5.39 -7.88
N LEU A 61 9.96 -6.33 -7.26
CA LEU A 61 9.46 -7.68 -7.03
C LEU A 61 8.29 -7.68 -6.05
N GLU A 62 8.41 -6.94 -4.95
CA GLU A 62 7.33 -6.79 -3.96
C GLU A 62 6.10 -6.10 -4.55
N LEU A 63 6.29 -5.05 -5.36
CA LEU A 63 5.21 -4.37 -6.09
C LEU A 63 4.47 -5.30 -7.04
N ARG A 64 5.18 -6.18 -7.75
CA ARG A 64 4.56 -7.17 -8.65
C ARG A 64 3.74 -8.19 -7.87
N ARG A 65 4.26 -8.68 -6.74
CA ARG A 65 3.53 -9.59 -5.84
C ARG A 65 2.27 -8.90 -5.32
N LEU A 66 2.40 -7.68 -4.77
CA LEU A 66 1.27 -6.89 -4.31
C LEU A 66 0.24 -6.65 -5.42
N ALA A 67 0.66 -6.28 -6.63
CA ALA A 67 -0.25 -6.02 -7.75
C ALA A 67 -0.98 -7.26 -8.25
N TYR A 68 -0.39 -8.45 -8.13
CA TYR A 68 -1.05 -9.72 -8.45
C TYR A 68 -2.23 -9.98 -7.51
N TRP A 69 -2.00 -9.84 -6.20
CA TRP A 69 -3.00 -10.07 -5.17
C TRP A 69 -4.03 -8.93 -5.07
N ALA A 70 -3.60 -7.68 -5.23
CA ALA A 70 -4.44 -6.50 -5.10
C ALA A 70 -5.09 -6.04 -6.41
N ARG A 71 -5.22 -6.91 -7.43
CA ARG A 71 -5.75 -6.60 -8.78
C ARG A 71 -7.17 -5.97 -8.80
N ARG A 72 -7.85 -5.88 -7.65
CA ARG A 72 -9.13 -5.19 -7.47
C ARG A 72 -9.14 -3.92 -6.59
N ARG A 73 -7.99 -3.32 -6.22
CA ARG A 73 -7.99 -2.06 -5.47
C ARG A 73 -7.35 -0.86 -6.19
N ARG A 74 -7.95 0.28 -5.90
CA ARG A 74 -7.77 1.67 -6.38
C ARG A 74 -6.37 2.29 -6.27
N VAL A 75 -5.26 1.54 -6.25
CA VAL A 75 -3.92 2.17 -6.34
C VAL A 75 -3.75 2.94 -7.67
N TRP A 76 -4.47 2.50 -8.71
CA TRP A 76 -4.61 3.21 -9.99
C TRP A 76 -5.66 4.34 -9.99
N TRP A 77 -6.52 4.44 -8.97
CA TRP A 77 -7.50 5.53 -8.85
C TRP A 77 -6.84 6.85 -8.43
N LEU A 78 -5.69 6.78 -7.74
CA LEU A 78 -4.80 7.93 -7.54
C LEU A 78 -4.33 8.52 -8.89
N CYS A 79 -4.21 7.70 -9.94
CA CYS A 79 -3.85 8.14 -11.28
C CYS A 79 -5.01 8.67 -12.12
N THR A 80 -6.28 8.38 -11.79
CA THR A 80 -7.42 8.68 -12.68
C THR A 80 -8.55 9.51 -12.09
N CYS A 81 -8.53 9.84 -10.78
CA CYS A 81 -9.67 10.52 -10.18
C CYS A 81 -9.53 12.06 -10.09
N SER A 82 -10.41 12.73 -10.82
CA SER A 82 -10.62 14.17 -10.85
C SER A 82 -11.13 14.71 -9.50
N GLY A 83 -10.44 15.73 -8.97
CA GLY A 83 -10.92 16.83 -8.09
C GLY A 83 -11.61 16.55 -6.75
N ARG A 84 -12.56 15.61 -6.67
CA ARG A 84 -13.51 15.47 -5.55
C ARG A 84 -12.95 14.62 -4.39
N ALA A 85 -11.97 13.77 -4.68
CA ALA A 85 -11.34 12.86 -3.72
C ALA A 85 -10.35 13.53 -2.75
N ARG A 86 -9.71 14.64 -3.15
CA ARG A 86 -8.69 15.35 -2.35
C ARG A 86 -9.23 15.85 -1.01
N ARG A 87 -10.49 16.29 -0.96
CA ARG A 87 -11.05 16.90 0.26
C ARG A 87 -11.25 15.91 1.40
N ARG A 88 -11.63 14.66 1.12
CA ARG A 88 -11.83 13.65 2.19
C ARG A 88 -10.51 13.07 2.69
N MET A 89 -9.50 12.94 1.83
CA MET A 89 -8.19 12.40 2.23
C MET A 89 -7.36 13.40 3.06
N CYS A 90 -7.43 14.71 2.79
CA CYS A 90 -6.78 15.72 3.64
C CYS A 90 -7.35 15.77 5.07
N THR A 91 -8.63 15.43 5.25
CA THR A 91 -9.27 15.37 6.57
C THR A 91 -8.85 14.12 7.35
N VAL A 92 -8.71 12.97 6.68
CA VAL A 92 -8.27 11.72 7.32
C VAL A 92 -6.77 11.73 7.65
N VAL A 93 -5.95 12.39 6.83
CA VAL A 93 -4.48 12.46 7.03
C VAL A 93 -4.05 13.70 7.83
N GLY A 94 -4.98 14.57 8.24
CA GLY A 94 -4.68 15.72 9.11
C GLY A 94 -3.77 16.78 8.47
N ILE A 95 -3.81 16.95 7.15
CA ILE A 95 -3.00 17.95 6.41
C ILE A 95 -3.83 19.21 6.06
N ALA A 96 -5.09 19.29 6.49
CA ALA A 96 -5.90 20.49 6.33
C ALA A 96 -5.64 21.48 7.47
N GLY A 97 -4.68 22.39 7.25
CA GLY A 97 -4.67 23.73 7.82
C GLY A 97 -5.26 24.73 6.83
#